data_AF-A0A7M5V611-F1
#
_entry.id   AF-A0A7M5V611-F1
#
_cell.length_a   1.000
_cell.length_b   1.000
_cell.length_c   1.000
_cell.angle_alpha   90.00
_cell.angle_beta   90.00
_cell.angle_gamma   90.00
#
_symmetry.space_group_name_H-M   'P 1'
#
loop_
_entity.id
_entity.type
_entity.pdbx_description
1 polymer ?
#
loop_
_entity_poly.entity_id
_entity_poly.type
_entity_poly.pdbx_seq_one_letter_code
_entity_poly.pdbx_strand_id
1 'polypeptide(L)'
;MKVFLLLLALLAVAQSTYHPGNYARWPRFPEEFRFSYRGTIHGYHCVKIIEPSDPVWKNGDNFFCSKAGNGIRNPGMVWSYAGPKHGMRCFRVYEPSEPKHYNWHDNWLCVPHNSPYHLRFFNHNVKYSKCRCVQWIEPSDPHTWRDNFMCNKD
;
A
#
# COMPACT_ATOMS: atom_id res chain seq x y z
N MET A 1 75.27 -9.54 21.31
CA MET A 1 74.12 -8.98 20.57
C MET A 1 73.23 -10.11 20.07
N LYS A 2 72.03 -10.28 20.61
CA LYS A 2 70.89 -10.94 19.95
C LYS A 2 69.65 -10.60 20.76
N VAL A 3 68.97 -9.55 20.31
CA VAL A 3 67.71 -9.04 20.85
C VAL A 3 66.61 -10.02 20.45
N PHE A 4 65.89 -10.57 21.43
CA PHE A 4 64.67 -11.34 21.20
C PHE A 4 63.55 -10.35 20.83
N LEU A 5 63.17 -10.30 19.56
CA LEU A 5 61.94 -9.63 19.13
C LEU A 5 60.75 -10.55 19.45
N LEU A 6 59.96 -10.15 20.45
CA LEU A 6 58.61 -10.67 20.67
C LEU A 6 57.65 -10.04 19.64
N LEU A 7 57.30 -10.81 18.62
CA LEU A 7 56.22 -10.48 17.70
C LEU A 7 54.88 -10.84 18.36
N LEU A 8 54.18 -9.83 18.90
CA LEU A 8 52.77 -9.93 19.27
C LEU A 8 51.93 -10.00 17.99
N ALA A 9 51.52 -11.20 17.60
CA ALA A 9 50.50 -11.40 16.57
C ALA A 9 49.12 -11.01 17.16
N LEU A 10 48.66 -9.80 16.85
CA LEU A 10 47.27 -9.40 17.05
C LEU A 10 46.38 -10.23 16.10
N LEU A 11 45.80 -11.30 16.63
CA LEU A 11 44.66 -11.97 15.98
C LEU A 11 43.46 -11.01 16.06
N ALA A 12 43.29 -10.20 15.02
CA ALA A 12 42.02 -9.55 14.76
C ALA A 12 40.99 -10.66 14.48
N VAL A 13 40.22 -11.01 15.50
CA VAL A 13 39.00 -11.80 15.33
C VAL A 13 38.07 -10.92 14.51
N ALA A 14 38.00 -11.16 13.20
CA ALA A 14 36.95 -10.61 12.38
C ALA A 14 35.63 -11.12 12.97
N GLN A 15 34.94 -10.26 13.71
CA GLN A 15 33.56 -10.51 14.11
C GLN A 15 32.77 -10.61 12.81
N SER A 16 32.46 -11.83 12.39
CA SER A 16 31.46 -12.09 11.38
C SER A 16 30.19 -11.38 11.87
N THR A 17 29.80 -10.32 11.18
CA THR A 17 28.50 -9.68 11.44
C THR A 17 27.45 -10.70 11.07
N TYR A 18 26.95 -11.41 12.07
CA TYR A 18 25.75 -12.22 11.94
C TYR A 18 24.63 -11.25 11.56
N HIS A 19 24.35 -11.13 10.26
CA HIS A 19 23.15 -10.47 9.75
C HIS A 19 22.06 -11.54 9.77
N PRO A 20 21.21 -11.63 10.81
CA PRO A 20 20.03 -12.47 10.72
C PRO A 20 19.29 -12.04 9.45
N GLY A 21 18.98 -13.03 8.60
CA GLY A 21 18.44 -12.82 7.25
C GLY A 21 17.44 -11.66 7.23
N ASN A 22 17.71 -10.70 6.36
CA ASN A 22 16.97 -9.46 6.19
C ASN A 22 15.57 -9.76 5.62
N TYR A 23 14.72 -10.42 6.40
CA TYR A 23 13.34 -10.67 6.00
C TYR A 23 12.63 -9.34 6.08
N ALA A 24 12.52 -8.67 4.93
CA ALA A 24 11.73 -7.46 4.80
C ALA A 24 10.34 -7.70 5.41
N ARG A 25 9.88 -6.80 6.28
CA ARG A 25 8.55 -6.89 6.87
C ARG A 25 7.50 -6.30 5.92
N TRP A 26 6.24 -6.66 6.12
CA TRP A 26 5.13 -5.99 5.44
C TRP A 26 4.87 -4.59 6.05
N PRO A 27 4.39 -3.61 5.26
CA PRO A 27 3.89 -2.34 5.78
C PRO A 27 2.79 -2.53 6.84
N ARG A 28 2.76 -1.70 7.88
CA ARG A 28 1.71 -1.73 8.90
C ARG A 28 0.45 -1.04 8.39
N PHE A 29 -0.68 -1.75 8.43
CA PHE A 29 -1.97 -1.17 8.08
C PHE A 29 -2.66 -0.63 9.34
N PRO A 30 -3.25 0.58 9.29
CA PRO A 30 -3.27 1.55 8.18
C PRO A 30 -2.10 2.53 8.21
N GLU A 31 -1.25 2.53 9.26
CA GLU A 31 -0.37 3.66 9.56
C GLU A 31 0.69 3.93 8.47
N GLU A 32 1.03 2.90 7.69
CA GLU A 32 1.99 2.97 6.58
C GLU A 32 1.31 2.90 5.21
N PHE A 33 0.00 3.12 5.16
CA PHE A 33 -0.80 3.26 3.95
C PHE A 33 -1.43 4.65 3.88
N ARG A 34 -1.56 5.19 2.66
CA ARG A 34 -2.12 6.53 2.42
C ARG A 34 -2.91 6.54 1.14
N PHE A 35 -4.03 7.26 1.14
CA PHE A 35 -4.64 7.74 -0.09
C PHE A 35 -4.12 9.15 -0.37
N SER A 36 -3.87 9.46 -1.62
CA SER A 36 -3.43 10.79 -2.08
C SER A 36 -4.27 11.20 -3.27
N TYR A 37 -4.94 12.34 -3.17
CA TYR A 37 -5.65 13.00 -4.26
C TYR A 37 -4.78 14.07 -4.94
N ARG A 38 -3.45 13.99 -4.75
CA ARG A 38 -2.48 15.02 -5.20
C ARG A 38 -1.21 14.42 -5.78
N GLY A 39 -1.31 13.23 -6.35
CA GLY A 39 -0.18 12.52 -6.94
C GLY A 39 0.51 11.54 -6.00
N THR A 40 1.61 10.98 -6.47
CA THR A 40 2.41 9.99 -5.73
C THR A 40 3.13 10.60 -4.53
N ILE A 41 3.34 9.81 -3.48
CA ILE A 41 4.06 10.23 -2.27
C ILE A 41 5.51 9.69 -2.32
N HIS A 42 6.49 10.57 -2.14
CA HIS A 42 7.91 10.15 -2.09
C HIS A 42 8.15 9.14 -0.96
N GLY A 43 8.88 8.06 -1.27
CA GLY A 43 9.12 6.96 -0.32
C GLY A 43 7.93 6.02 -0.13
N TYR A 44 6.99 6.00 -1.07
CA TYR A 44 5.87 5.05 -1.13
C TYR A 44 5.82 4.37 -2.50
N HIS A 45 5.32 3.14 -2.53
CA HIS A 45 4.82 2.50 -3.74
C HIS A 45 3.36 2.88 -3.89
N CYS A 46 3.02 3.52 -5.01
CA CYS A 46 1.69 4.07 -5.25
C CYS A 46 1.05 3.41 -6.47
N VAL A 47 -0.21 3.01 -6.33
CA VAL A 47 -1.05 2.52 -7.41
C VAL A 47 -2.02 3.62 -7.78
N LYS A 48 -2.06 3.97 -9.08
CA LYS A 48 -3.00 4.97 -9.58
C LYS A 48 -4.42 4.41 -9.55
N ILE A 49 -5.35 5.18 -9.00
CA ILE A 49 -6.77 4.87 -8.97
C ILE A 49 -7.43 5.65 -10.08
N ILE A 50 -7.95 4.94 -11.08
CA ILE A 50 -8.56 5.54 -12.26
C ILE A 50 -9.92 4.90 -12.53
N GLU A 51 -10.85 5.69 -13.04
CA GLU A 51 -12.08 5.22 -13.64
C GLU A 51 -12.22 5.95 -14.98
N PRO A 52 -11.93 5.31 -16.13
CA PRO A 52 -11.93 5.98 -17.43
C PRO A 52 -13.24 6.67 -17.80
N SER A 53 -14.36 6.19 -17.26
CA SER A 53 -15.69 6.70 -17.51
C SER A 53 -16.02 7.95 -16.69
N ASP A 54 -15.22 8.22 -15.66
CA ASP A 54 -15.41 9.32 -14.72
C ASP A 54 -14.45 10.48 -15.06
N PRO A 55 -14.95 11.68 -15.39
CA PRO A 55 -14.12 12.83 -15.74
C PRO A 55 -13.11 13.25 -14.66
N VAL A 56 -13.43 13.08 -13.37
CA VAL A 56 -12.55 13.46 -12.25
C VAL A 56 -11.43 12.42 -12.11
N TRP A 57 -11.74 11.14 -12.31
CA TRP A 57 -10.82 10.05 -12.01
C TRP A 57 -10.01 9.54 -13.21
N LYS A 58 -10.51 9.66 -14.45
CA LYS A 58 -9.85 9.11 -15.65
C LYS A 58 -8.41 9.60 -15.85
N ASN A 59 -8.17 10.87 -15.56
CA ASN A 59 -6.87 11.54 -15.65
C ASN A 59 -6.41 12.10 -14.30
N GLY A 60 -7.12 11.74 -13.22
CA GLY A 60 -6.88 12.28 -11.88
C GLY A 60 -5.51 11.92 -11.33
N ASP A 61 -5.23 12.46 -10.15
CA ASP A 61 -4.01 12.32 -9.38
C ASP A 61 -4.26 11.53 -8.09
N ASN A 62 -5.24 10.63 -8.15
CA ASN A 62 -5.61 9.70 -7.10
C ASN A 62 -4.69 8.49 -7.06
N PHE A 63 -4.08 8.25 -5.90
CA PHE A 63 -3.19 7.11 -5.66
C PHE A 63 -3.46 6.48 -4.30
N PHE A 64 -3.48 5.14 -4.28
CA PHE A 64 -3.38 4.38 -3.05
C PHE A 64 -1.95 3.88 -2.86
N CYS A 65 -1.34 4.27 -1.76
CA CYS A 65 0.09 4.17 -1.53
C CYS A 65 0.39 3.33 -0.29
N SER A 66 1.44 2.52 -0.36
CA SER A 66 2.03 1.79 0.77
C SER A 66 3.49 2.20 0.96
N LYS A 67 3.96 2.31 2.21
CA LYS A 67 5.33 2.69 2.53
C LYS A 67 6.35 1.84 1.78
N ALA A 68 7.37 2.50 1.24
CA ALA A 68 8.54 1.87 0.62
C ALA A 68 9.79 2.15 1.45
N GLY A 69 10.83 1.35 1.24
CA GLY A 69 12.15 1.55 1.85
C GLY A 69 12.87 0.25 2.14
N ASN A 70 14.11 0.38 2.62
CA ASN A 70 14.93 -0.77 3.00
C ASN A 70 14.24 -1.57 4.10
N GLY A 71 14.13 -2.88 3.90
CA GLY A 71 13.48 -3.79 4.84
C GLY A 71 11.94 -3.74 4.83
N ILE A 72 11.31 -3.06 3.86
CA ILE A 72 9.85 -3.03 3.70
C ILE A 72 9.46 -3.68 2.36
N ARG A 73 8.57 -4.68 2.42
CA ARG A 73 8.03 -5.36 1.23
C ARG A 73 7.04 -4.47 0.49
N ASN A 74 7.05 -4.55 -0.84
CA ASN A 74 5.95 -4.04 -1.65
C ASN A 74 4.74 -5.00 -1.54
N PRO A 75 3.56 -4.53 -1.11
CA PRO A 75 2.32 -5.32 -1.08
C PRO A 75 1.89 -5.91 -2.42
N GLY A 76 2.43 -5.42 -3.54
CA GLY A 76 2.10 -5.87 -4.90
C GLY A 76 0.70 -5.44 -5.34
N MET A 77 0.16 -4.35 -4.78
CA MET A 77 -1.17 -3.86 -5.12
C MET A 77 -1.30 -3.54 -6.61
N VAL A 78 -2.43 -3.92 -7.20
CA VAL A 78 -2.79 -3.65 -8.60
C VAL A 78 -4.22 -3.13 -8.65
N TRP A 79 -4.43 -2.02 -9.34
CA TRP A 79 -5.75 -1.48 -9.63
C TRP A 79 -6.32 -2.09 -10.91
N SER A 80 -7.63 -2.28 -10.94
CA SER A 80 -8.39 -2.69 -12.12
C SER A 80 -9.71 -1.93 -12.16
N TYR A 81 -9.95 -1.20 -13.25
CA TYR A 81 -11.21 -0.49 -13.49
C TYR A 81 -12.27 -1.33 -14.22
N ALA A 82 -11.95 -2.60 -14.52
CA ALA A 82 -12.75 -3.46 -15.38
C ALA A 82 -12.68 -4.92 -14.92
N GLY A 83 -13.19 -5.18 -13.73
CA GLY A 83 -13.24 -6.52 -13.15
C GLY A 83 -11.97 -6.95 -12.40
N PRO A 84 -12.05 -8.06 -11.64
CA PRO A 84 -10.94 -8.56 -10.83
C PRO A 84 -9.81 -9.10 -11.70
N LYS A 85 -8.56 -8.95 -11.23
CA LYS A 85 -7.38 -9.55 -11.89
C LYS A 85 -7.25 -11.04 -11.55
N HIS A 86 -7.06 -11.86 -12.57
CA HIS A 86 -6.86 -13.31 -12.42
C HIS A 86 -5.61 -13.62 -11.59
N GLY A 87 -5.70 -14.64 -10.72
CA GLY A 87 -4.58 -15.09 -9.87
C GLY A 87 -4.25 -14.16 -8.70
N MET A 88 -5.15 -13.23 -8.37
CA MET A 88 -4.99 -12.28 -7.25
C MET A 88 -6.19 -12.33 -6.32
N ARG A 89 -6.00 -11.89 -5.08
CA ARG A 89 -7.09 -11.61 -4.14
C ARG A 89 -7.58 -10.19 -4.40
N CYS A 90 -8.79 -10.05 -4.92
CA CYS A 90 -9.36 -8.76 -5.31
C CYS A 90 -10.49 -8.32 -4.39
N PHE A 91 -10.54 -7.01 -4.14
CA PHE A 91 -11.51 -6.35 -3.28
C PHE A 91 -12.22 -5.28 -4.08
N ARG A 92 -13.54 -5.36 -4.15
CA ARG A 92 -14.36 -4.42 -4.90
C ARG A 92 -14.28 -3.04 -4.26
N VAL A 93 -14.04 -2.03 -5.08
CA VAL A 93 -14.17 -0.61 -4.73
C VAL A 93 -15.39 -0.12 -5.47
N TYR A 94 -16.40 0.33 -4.73
CA TYR A 94 -17.70 0.68 -5.29
C TYR A 94 -18.24 1.92 -4.58
N GLU A 95 -18.59 2.93 -5.34
CA GLU A 95 -19.29 4.12 -4.87
C GLU A 95 -20.68 4.20 -5.53
N PRO A 96 -21.78 3.89 -4.80
CA PRO A 96 -23.14 3.95 -5.35
C PRO A 96 -23.65 5.37 -5.62
N SER A 97 -23.06 6.40 -5.00
CA SER A 97 -23.48 7.78 -5.17
C SER A 97 -22.98 8.39 -6.48
N GLU A 98 -22.02 7.75 -7.12
CA GLU A 98 -21.57 8.11 -8.46
C GLU A 98 -22.64 7.80 -9.51
N PRO A 99 -22.77 8.62 -10.56
CA PRO A 99 -23.62 8.32 -11.69
C PRO A 99 -23.30 6.94 -12.27
N LYS A 100 -24.33 6.13 -12.54
CA LYS A 100 -24.17 4.76 -13.04
C LYS A 100 -23.27 4.65 -14.28
N HIS A 101 -23.27 5.67 -15.13
CA HIS A 101 -22.47 5.71 -16.36
C HIS A 101 -20.97 5.96 -16.12
N TYR A 102 -20.56 6.30 -14.89
CA TYR A 102 -19.16 6.36 -14.48
C TYR A 102 -18.60 5.00 -14.05
N ASN A 103 -19.40 3.93 -14.07
CA ASN A 103 -18.90 2.55 -13.97
C ASN A 103 -18.10 2.18 -12.70
N TRP A 104 -18.30 2.83 -11.56
CA TRP A 104 -17.67 2.42 -10.30
C TRP A 104 -18.03 1.01 -9.78
N HIS A 105 -18.92 0.29 -10.45
CA HIS A 105 -19.42 -1.01 -9.99
C HIS A 105 -18.51 -2.19 -10.37
N ASP A 106 -17.55 -2.01 -11.28
CA ASP A 106 -16.60 -3.06 -11.68
C ASP A 106 -15.15 -2.71 -11.35
N ASN A 107 -14.95 -1.85 -10.35
CA ASN A 107 -13.63 -1.44 -9.88
C ASN A 107 -13.10 -2.34 -8.75
N TRP A 108 -11.81 -2.69 -8.83
CA TRP A 108 -11.16 -3.62 -7.92
C TRP A 108 -9.74 -3.20 -7.57
N LEU A 109 -9.40 -3.31 -6.29
CA LEU A 109 -8.02 -3.33 -5.82
C LEU A 109 -7.61 -4.77 -5.53
N CYS A 110 -6.52 -5.22 -6.14
CA CYS A 110 -6.05 -6.59 -6.02
C CYS A 110 -4.68 -6.66 -5.35
N VAL A 111 -4.44 -7.71 -4.58
CA VAL A 111 -3.12 -8.06 -4.02
C VAL A 111 -2.76 -9.51 -4.36
N PRO A 112 -1.46 -9.86 -4.47
CA PRO A 112 -1.04 -11.24 -4.63
C PRO A 112 -1.52 -12.11 -3.45
N HIS A 113 -1.76 -13.41 -3.69
CA HIS A 113 -2.25 -14.30 -2.64
C HIS A 113 -1.30 -14.46 -1.44
N ASN A 114 0.00 -14.24 -1.63
CA ASN A 114 1.00 -14.25 -0.55
C ASN A 114 1.07 -12.93 0.24
N SER A 115 0.28 -11.93 -0.15
CA SER A 115 0.13 -10.68 0.60
C SER A 115 -0.73 -10.92 1.85
N PRO A 116 -0.34 -10.36 3.02
CA PRO A 116 -1.08 -10.57 4.27
C PRO A 116 -2.39 -9.77 4.32
N TYR A 117 -2.62 -8.86 3.37
CA TYR A 117 -3.76 -7.96 3.44
C TYR A 117 -5.05 -8.62 2.95
N HIS A 118 -6.08 -8.47 3.77
CA HIS A 118 -7.47 -8.82 3.49
C HIS A 118 -8.29 -7.53 3.52
N LEU A 119 -8.18 -6.77 2.44
CA LEU A 119 -8.75 -5.43 2.37
C LEU A 119 -10.29 -5.48 2.26
N ARG A 120 -10.93 -4.38 2.62
CA ARG A 120 -12.36 -4.15 2.43
C ARG A 120 -12.61 -2.67 2.23
N PHE A 121 -13.31 -2.33 1.17
CA PHE A 121 -13.77 -0.97 0.92
C PHE A 121 -15.13 -0.76 1.59
N PHE A 122 -15.30 0.41 2.18
CA PHE A 122 -16.56 0.91 2.72
C PHE A 122 -16.84 2.25 2.07
N ASN A 123 -18.06 2.39 1.59
CA ASN A 123 -18.62 3.56 0.89
C ASN A 123 -19.52 4.39 1.83
N HIS A 124 -19.19 4.38 3.11
CA HIS A 124 -19.93 5.02 4.17
C HIS A 124 -19.03 5.15 5.39
N ASN A 125 -19.37 6.11 6.25
CA ASN A 125 -18.56 6.41 7.41
C ASN A 125 -18.47 5.22 8.38
N VAL A 126 -17.25 4.72 8.56
CA VAL A 126 -16.94 3.62 9.50
C VAL A 126 -16.42 4.12 10.85
N LYS A 127 -16.67 5.39 11.23
CA LYS A 127 -16.18 6.08 12.45
C LYS A 127 -16.32 5.28 13.76
N TYR A 128 -17.29 4.38 13.82
CA TYR A 128 -17.60 3.57 15.00
C TYR A 128 -17.05 2.15 14.96
N SER A 129 -16.43 1.75 13.84
CA SER A 129 -15.75 0.47 13.75
C SER A 129 -14.36 0.58 14.37
N LYS A 130 -13.93 -0.44 15.12
CA LYS A 130 -12.53 -0.58 15.57
C LYS A 130 -11.57 -0.81 14.39
N CYS A 131 -12.04 -0.76 13.14
CA CYS A 131 -11.24 -0.94 11.96
C CYS A 131 -10.36 0.28 11.76
N ARG A 132 -9.05 0.07 11.85
CA ARG A 132 -8.06 1.08 11.51
C ARG A 132 -7.99 1.17 9.98
N CYS A 133 -8.64 2.17 9.39
CA CYS A 133 -8.83 2.32 7.95
C CYS A 133 -8.11 3.55 7.37
N VAL A 134 -7.86 3.54 6.07
CA VAL A 134 -7.37 4.68 5.28
C VAL A 134 -8.55 5.30 4.54
N GLN A 135 -8.83 6.59 4.79
CA GLN A 135 -9.86 7.33 4.06
C GLN A 135 -9.44 7.55 2.60
N TRP A 136 -10.36 7.31 1.66
CA TRP A 136 -10.20 7.58 0.23
C TRP A 136 -11.00 8.81 -0.15
N ILE A 137 -10.40 9.99 0.03
CA ILE A 137 -11.05 11.27 -0.20
C ILE A 137 -10.60 11.87 -1.54
N GLU A 138 -11.55 12.26 -2.39
CA GLU A 138 -11.33 13.10 -3.56
C GLU A 138 -12.14 14.40 -3.40
N PRO A 139 -11.52 15.50 -2.94
CA PRO A 139 -12.23 16.75 -2.66
C PRO A 139 -12.84 17.44 -3.89
N SER A 140 -12.30 17.19 -5.09
CA SER A 140 -12.79 17.77 -6.34
C SER A 140 -13.98 17.01 -6.93
N ASP A 141 -14.27 15.80 -6.43
CA ASP A 141 -15.45 15.04 -6.79
C ASP A 141 -16.65 15.53 -5.95
N PRO A 142 -17.77 15.93 -6.58
CA PRO A 142 -18.95 16.41 -5.85
C PRO A 142 -19.73 15.31 -5.12
N HIS A 143 -19.41 14.03 -5.33
CA HIS A 143 -20.12 12.91 -4.69
C HIS A 143 -19.51 12.53 -3.33
N THR A 144 -19.83 11.34 -2.82
CA THR A 144 -19.67 10.99 -1.40
C THR A 144 -18.28 10.52 -0.99
N TRP A 145 -17.22 10.66 -1.79
CA TRP A 145 -15.86 10.20 -1.46
C TRP A 145 -15.31 10.62 -0.09
N ARG A 146 -15.89 11.65 0.55
CA ARG A 146 -15.55 12.05 1.92
C ARG A 146 -15.90 11.00 2.98
N ASP A 147 -16.73 10.00 2.69
CA ASP A 147 -17.07 8.92 3.63
C ASP A 147 -16.56 7.54 3.20
N ASN A 148 -15.59 7.50 2.28
CA ASN A 148 -15.03 6.26 1.75
C ASN A 148 -13.76 5.84 2.50
N PHE A 149 -13.67 4.54 2.81
CA PHE A 149 -12.59 3.98 3.62
C PHE A 149 -12.13 2.62 3.09
N MET A 150 -10.82 2.46 2.96
CA MET A 150 -10.16 1.16 2.79
C MET A 150 -9.69 0.65 4.14
N CYS A 151 -10.17 -0.52 4.55
CA CYS A 151 -9.80 -1.18 5.80
C CYS A 151 -9.05 -2.48 5.51
N ASN A 152 -8.26 -2.97 6.46
CA ASN A 152 -7.75 -4.34 6.46
C ASN A 152 -8.47 -5.11 7.57
N LYS A 153 -8.86 -6.37 7.31
CA LYS A 153 -9.33 -7.24 8.38
C LYS A 153 -8.17 -7.54 9.33
N ASP A 154 -8.41 -7.40 10.64
CA ASP A 154 -7.51 -7.86 11.69
C ASP A 154 -7.43 -9.40 11.72
#